data_AF-A0A945QEV2-F1
#
_entry.id   AF-A0A945QEV2-F1
#
_cell.length_a   1.000
_cell.length_b   1.000
_cell.length_c   1.000
_cell.angle_alpha   90.00
_cell.angle_beta   90.00
_cell.angle_gamma   90.00
#
_symmetry.space_group_name_H-M   'P 1'
#
loop_
_entity.id
_entity.type
_entity.pdbx_description
1 polymer ?
#
loop_
_entity_poly.entity_id
_entity_poly.type
_entity_poly.pdbx_seq_one_letter_code
_entity_poly.pdbx_strand_id
1 'polypeptide(L)' 'MLNALKIKIFADGADLEGVKKLAANPLIRGFTTNPTLMKKEGITDYAAFAK' A
#
# COMPACT_ATOMS: atom_id res chain seq x y z
N MET A 1 -21.16 9.27 -3.54
CA MET A 1 -20.60 9.62 -4.86
C MET A 1 -19.47 8.69 -5.29
N LEU A 2 -18.37 8.53 -4.53
CA LEU A 2 -17.26 7.66 -4.95
C LEU A 2 -17.63 6.18 -5.08
N ASN A 3 -18.49 5.63 -4.20
CA ASN A 3 -18.91 4.22 -4.26
C ASN A 3 -19.72 3.85 -5.52
N ALA A 4 -20.23 4.83 -6.26
CA ALA A 4 -20.97 4.60 -7.51
C ALA A 4 -20.05 4.52 -8.74
N LEU A 5 -18.79 4.91 -8.60
CA LEU A 5 -17.79 4.86 -9.67
C LEU A 5 -17.13 3.48 -9.68
N LYS A 6 -16.91 2.90 -10.87
CA LYS A 6 -16.17 1.64 -11.05
C LYS A 6 -14.66 1.85 -10.95
N ILE A 7 -14.21 2.54 -9.90
CA ILE A 7 -12.81 2.90 -9.65
C ILE A 7 -12.31 2.15 -8.43
N LYS A 8 -11.08 1.63 -8.50
CA LYS A 8 -10.37 1.05 -7.36
C LYS A 8 -9.27 2.01 -6.95
N ILE A 9 -9.21 2.34 -5.66
CA ILE A 9 -8.17 3.19 -5.11
C ILE A 9 -7.13 2.29 -4.45
N PHE A 10 -5.86 2.47 -4.78
CA PHE A 10 -4.75 1.76 -4.17
C PHE A 10 -3.86 2.77 -3.46
N ALA A 11 -3.35 2.39 -2.28
CA ALA A 11 -2.34 3.17 -1.58
C ALA A 11 -0.95 2.74 -2.07
N ASP A 12 -0.02 3.68 -2.20
CA ASP A 12 1.34 3.43 -2.69
C ASP A 12 2.36 3.79 -1.59
N GLY A 13 3.34 2.91 -1.36
CA GLY A 13 4.37 3.14 -0.34
C GLY A 13 5.18 1.89 0.00
N ALA A 14 5.96 1.96 1.07
CA ALA A 14 6.54 0.79 1.72
C ALA A 14 6.61 0.90 3.26
N ASP A 15 5.96 1.92 3.84
CA ASP A 15 5.88 2.10 5.28
C ASP A 15 4.78 1.21 5.87
N LEU A 16 5.15 0.27 6.72
CA LEU A 16 4.26 -0.76 7.24
C LEU A 16 3.15 -0.18 8.14
N GLU A 17 3.45 0.87 8.90
CA GLU A 17 2.48 1.55 9.77
C GLU A 17 1.45 2.32 8.94
N GLY A 18 1.91 3.08 7.94
CA GLY A 18 1.08 3.78 6.97
C GLY A 18 0.19 2.84 6.16
N VAL A 19 0.74 1.70 5.72
CA VAL A 19 -0.03 0.64 5.04
C VAL A 19 -1.17 0.15 5.92
N LYS A 20 -0.89 -0.22 7.18
CA LYS A 20 -1.92 -0.71 8.12
C LYS A 20 -3.01 0.34 8.36
N LYS A 21 -2.61 1.59 8.54
CA LYS A 21 -3.56 2.70 8.74
C LYS A 21 -4.46 2.91 7.52
N LEU A 22 -3.89 2.85 6.31
CA LEU A 22 -4.65 3.01 5.06
C LEU A 22 -5.50 1.77 4.73
N ALA A 23 -5.07 0.57 5.13
CA ALA A 23 -5.86 -0.65 4.99
C ALA A 23 -7.17 -0.60 5.80
N ALA A 24 -7.20 0.16 6.90
CA ALA A 24 -8.43 0.40 7.66
C ALA A 24 -9.42 1.34 6.95
N ASN A 25 -9.00 2.04 5.89
CA ASN A 25 -9.89 2.92 5.13
C ASN A 25 -10.70 2.11 4.09
N PRO A 26 -12.05 2.10 4.18
CA PRO A 26 -12.90 1.30 3.29
C PRO A 26 -12.86 1.72 1.81
N LEU A 27 -12.31 2.90 1.50
CA LEU A 27 -12.10 3.36 0.12
C LEU A 27 -10.88 2.68 -0.54
N ILE A 28 -9.92 2.21 0.25
CA ILE A 28 -8.69 1.58 -0.24
C ILE A 28 -8.97 0.11 -0.56
N ARG A 29 -8.63 -0.29 -1.78
CA ARG A 29 -8.88 -1.64 -2.34
C ARG A 29 -7.64 -2.52 -2.37
N GLY A 30 -6.49 -1.96 -1.99
CA GLY A 30 -5.23 -2.67 -1.90
C GLY A 30 -4.07 -1.70 -1.80
N PHE A 31 -2.87 -2.27 -1.89
CA PHE A 31 -1.62 -1.55 -1.78
C PHE A 31 -0.70 -1.90 -2.94
N THR A 32 0.09 -0.93 -3.38
CA THR A 32 1.17 -1.11 -4.33
C THR A 32 2.48 -0.71 -3.70
N THR A 33 3.53 -1.45 -4.05
CA THR A 33 4.89 -1.11 -3.66
C THR A 33 5.82 -1.35 -4.84
N ASN A 34 7.04 -0.87 -4.71
CA ASN A 34 8.11 -1.14 -5.67
C ASN A 34 9.47 -1.09 -4.95
N PRO A 35 10.53 -1.66 -5.54
CA PRO A 35 11.84 -1.71 -4.91
C PRO A 35 12.41 -0.33 -4.50
N THR A 36 12.08 0.74 -5.21
CA THR A 36 12.55 2.09 -4.87
C THR A 36 11.97 2.57 -3.54
N LEU A 37 10.67 2.36 -3.32
CA LEU A 37 10.00 2.68 -2.06
C LEU A 37 10.51 1.80 -0.92
N MET A 38 10.66 0.50 -1.18
CA MET A 38 11.16 -0.45 -0.19
C MET A 38 12.57 -0.09 0.29
N LYS A 39 13.46 0.26 -0.65
CA LYS A 39 14.82 0.72 -0.35
C LYS A 39 14.83 2.01 0.48
N LYS A 40 13.92 2.94 0.21
CA LYS A 40 13.81 4.20 0.94
C LYS A 40 13.45 3.97 2.42
N GLU A 41 12.60 2.99 2.70
CA GLU A 41 12.18 2.59 4.05
C GLU A 41 13.18 1.61 4.72
N GLY A 42 14.34 1.36 4.09
CA GLY A 42 15.38 0.48 4.65
C GLY A 42 15.03 -1.01 4.59
N ILE A 43 14.02 -1.39 3.82
CA ILE A 43 13.64 -2.79 3.64
C ILE A 43 14.69 -3.46 2.75
N THR A 44 15.24 -4.58 3.20
CA THR A 44 16.25 -5.36 2.48
C THR A 44 15.73 -6.71 2.03
N ASP A 45 14.77 -7.29 2.75
CA ASP A 45 14.07 -8.50 2.36
C ASP A 45 12.71 -8.18 1.73
N TYR A 46 12.71 -8.07 0.40
CA TYR A 46 11.50 -7.72 -0.34
C TYR A 46 10.44 -8.82 -0.34
N ALA A 47 10.87 -10.08 -0.25
CA ALA A 47 9.95 -11.22 -0.22
C ALA A 47 9.25 -11.30 1.14
N ALA A 48 9.96 -11.03 2.24
CA ALA A 48 9.35 -10.94 3.56
C ALA A 48 8.35 -9.78 3.66
N PHE A 49 8.64 -8.63 3.03
CA PHE A 49 7.70 -7.50 3.02
C PHE A 49 6.43 -7.78 2.20
N ALA A 50 6.55 -8.51 1.08
CA ALA A 50 5.44 -8.75 0.16
C ALA A 50 4.56 -9.97 0.52
N LYS A 51 4.86 -10.67 1.62
CA LYS A 51 4.15 -11.88 2.07
C LYS A 51 2.91 -11.59 2.90
#